data_AF-A0ABD3R414-F1
#
_entry.id   AF-A0ABD3R414-F1
#
_cell.length_a   1.000
_cell.length_b   1.000
_cell.length_c   1.000
_cell.angle_alpha   90.00
_cell.angle_beta   90.00
_cell.angle_gamma   90.00
#
_symmetry.space_group_name_H-M   'P 1'
#
loop_
_entity.id
_entity.type
_entity.pdbx_description
1 polymer ?
#
loop_
_entity_poly.entity_id
_entity_poly.type
_entity_poly.pdbx_seq_one_letter_code
_entity_poly.pdbx_strand_id
1 'polypeptide(L)'
;MYEFKNSPHHLRISASSVSALCGLHPYQDLPSLFFDLVYQSHHGQRLLRIDAHALGLTLVDAKDHERETMLKLASTASNETRELVMHVLEVSDGTRKLDSIDDVKSIRDSIESRAVKAQCDGRLSADQVKTLLESTRGHVTTGFGTHHEDDSLDLYEMRIGSRVRERNEALMEWRFRRVVCDDEVDDGELGVTAEPMGEAIRRLWKRRLDGEILTHANDDGKVAMMDHGGTKHVGTIEIDRDQNSGIVGANEVQAKDSFSTIPRASDKEEQKPFFKIVGAVDGMRDELYIDSSKSTADKSQDRAHAALASSSNPSNDDISNGSSSFDDDEDNWTLRPIIVECKHRMKEAKVPPPLYDQIQTCLYCHMYNVEDADLVQVLRRKRRCEKGNQKIENEKEAGVGKKSKTQKITEDVNITVTRVSLNDPIYNHNHHWKATLLPRLASFVDAVYNVRRNDEKRYRLLMARSEDVTDASNEEAWRLLWEECPWLRNCDTAFAKRGQI
;
A
#
# COMPACT_ATOMS: atom_id res chain seq x y z
N MET A 1 6.44 -21.55 -31.28
CA MET A 1 6.87 -20.96 -29.99
C MET A 1 6.87 -19.45 -30.14
N TYR A 2 5.97 -18.76 -29.44
CA TYR A 2 6.12 -17.32 -29.25
C TYR A 2 7.25 -17.15 -28.23
N GLU A 3 8.45 -16.83 -28.71
CA GLU A 3 9.53 -16.45 -27.81
C GLU A 3 9.09 -15.13 -27.17
N PHE A 4 8.81 -15.15 -25.86
CA PHE A 4 8.53 -13.94 -25.10
C PHE A 4 9.83 -13.14 -25.06
N LYS A 5 10.13 -12.43 -26.15
CA LYS A 5 11.24 -11.49 -26.23
C LYS A 5 10.98 -10.46 -25.15
N ASN A 6 11.71 -10.57 -24.04
CA ASN A 6 11.70 -9.69 -22.86
C ASN A 6 10.86 -8.45 -23.12
N SER A 7 9.56 -8.59 -22.93
CA SER A 7 8.65 -7.48 -23.23
C SER A 7 9.08 -6.35 -22.30
N PRO A 8 9.19 -5.10 -22.78
CA PRO A 8 9.85 -4.00 -22.07
C PRO A 8 9.12 -3.52 -20.80
N HIS A 9 8.18 -4.31 -20.27
CA HIS A 9 7.34 -3.99 -19.14
C HIS A 9 7.97 -4.52 -17.87
N HIS A 10 8.61 -3.60 -17.17
CA HIS A 10 9.09 -3.80 -15.81
C HIS A 10 7.92 -4.05 -14.85
N LEU A 11 8.14 -4.91 -13.85
CA LEU A 11 7.13 -5.18 -12.82
C LEU A 11 6.79 -3.92 -12.02
N ARG A 12 5.51 -3.73 -11.73
CA ARG A 12 4.95 -2.71 -10.85
C ARG A 12 4.53 -3.37 -9.55
N ILE A 13 5.29 -3.12 -8.48
CA ILE A 13 5.06 -3.69 -7.15
C ILE A 13 4.44 -2.61 -6.27
N SER A 14 3.32 -2.88 -5.60
CA SER A 14 2.77 -1.95 -4.61
C SER A 14 3.62 -1.95 -3.34
N ALA A 15 3.75 -0.78 -2.71
CA ALA A 15 4.47 -0.61 -1.45
C ALA A 15 3.94 -1.55 -0.35
N SER A 16 2.62 -1.74 -0.29
CA SER A 16 1.94 -2.63 0.66
C SER A 16 2.23 -4.12 0.46
N SER A 17 2.75 -4.52 -0.71
CA SER A 17 3.06 -5.91 -1.04
C SER A 17 4.52 -6.27 -0.83
N VAL A 18 5.43 -5.29 -0.69
CA VAL A 18 6.88 -5.53 -0.57
C VAL A 18 7.20 -6.47 0.60
N SER A 19 6.56 -6.28 1.75
CA SER A 19 6.76 -7.16 2.92
C SER A 19 6.41 -8.62 2.62
N ALA A 20 5.34 -8.89 1.85
CA ALA A 20 4.97 -10.24 1.47
C ALA A 20 5.94 -10.85 0.46
N LEU A 21 6.35 -10.07 -0.54
CA LEU A 21 7.34 -10.49 -1.55
C LEU A 21 8.69 -10.82 -0.93
N CYS A 22 9.04 -10.22 0.22
CA CYS A 22 10.24 -10.52 1.00
C CYS A 22 10.05 -11.63 2.06
N GLY A 23 8.88 -12.27 2.11
CA GLY A 23 8.58 -13.35 3.07
C GLY A 23 8.32 -12.88 4.51
N LEU A 24 7.95 -11.61 4.71
CA LEU A 24 7.78 -10.97 6.02
C LEU A 24 6.32 -10.56 6.30
N HIS A 25 5.35 -11.14 5.56
CA HIS A 25 3.92 -10.90 5.76
C HIS A 25 3.17 -12.22 6.00
N PRO A 26 2.71 -12.50 7.24
CA PRO A 26 2.17 -13.81 7.60
C PRO A 26 0.74 -14.07 7.12
N TYR A 27 0.07 -13.07 6.53
CA TYR A 27 -1.34 -13.17 6.14
C TYR A 27 -1.63 -12.97 4.65
N GLN A 28 -0.64 -12.58 3.83
CA GLN A 28 -0.86 -12.35 2.41
C GLN A 28 -0.70 -13.67 1.65
N ASP A 29 -1.58 -13.90 0.67
CA ASP A 29 -1.50 -15.06 -0.21
C ASP A 29 -0.45 -14.80 -1.29
N LEU A 30 0.78 -15.24 -1.01
CA LEU A 30 1.92 -15.01 -1.87
C LEU A 30 1.80 -15.68 -3.25
N PRO A 31 1.27 -16.92 -3.40
CA PRO A 31 0.91 -17.48 -4.69
C PRO A 31 -0.05 -16.62 -5.53
N SER A 32 -1.09 -16.05 -4.92
CA SER A 32 -1.99 -15.12 -5.62
C SER A 32 -1.21 -13.91 -6.13
N LEU A 33 -0.41 -13.29 -5.26
CA LEU A 33 0.40 -12.13 -5.61
C LEU A 33 1.45 -12.46 -6.70
N PHE A 34 2.03 -13.66 -6.66
CA PHE A 34 2.95 -14.15 -7.68
C PHE A 34 2.25 -14.34 -9.03
N PHE A 35 1.06 -14.95 -9.04
CA PHE A 35 0.22 -15.08 -10.23
C PHE A 35 -0.10 -13.71 -10.85
N ASP A 36 -0.54 -12.76 -10.02
CA ASP A 36 -0.84 -11.40 -10.45
C ASP A 36 0.37 -10.72 -11.08
N LEU A 37 1.56 -10.91 -10.51
CA LEU A 37 2.81 -10.36 -11.05
C LEU A 37 3.24 -11.06 -12.35
N VAL A 38 3.07 -12.37 -12.49
CA VAL A 38 3.36 -13.11 -13.74
C VAL A 38 2.49 -12.58 -14.88
N TYR A 39 1.20 -12.34 -14.63
CA TYR A 39 0.25 -11.87 -15.65
C TYR A 39 -0.06 -10.37 -15.59
N GLN A 40 0.75 -9.59 -14.86
CA GLN A 40 0.62 -8.15 -14.78
C GLN A 40 0.82 -7.45 -16.13
N SER A 41 0.15 -6.31 -16.31
CA SER A 41 0.12 -5.46 -17.51
C SER A 41 -0.72 -6.01 -18.66
N HIS A 42 -1.07 -5.15 -19.62
CA HIS A 42 -1.70 -5.55 -20.89
C HIS A 42 -1.01 -6.75 -21.57
N HIS A 43 0.32 -6.83 -21.51
CA HIS A 43 1.06 -7.95 -22.12
C HIS A 43 0.92 -9.24 -21.31
N GLY A 44 0.97 -9.14 -19.98
CA GLY A 44 0.70 -10.27 -19.09
C GLY A 44 -0.74 -10.77 -19.24
N GLN A 45 -1.73 -9.87 -19.36
CA GLN A 45 -3.12 -10.26 -19.61
C GLN A 45 -3.31 -10.93 -20.97
N ARG A 46 -2.57 -10.49 -22.00
CA ARG A 46 -2.55 -11.18 -23.29
C ARG A 46 -1.90 -12.56 -23.19
N LEU A 47 -0.84 -12.70 -22.40
CA LEU A 47 -0.21 -13.98 -22.11
C LEU A 47 -1.16 -14.92 -21.37
N LEU A 48 -1.90 -14.42 -20.38
CA LEU A 48 -2.93 -15.17 -19.64
C LEU A 48 -4.00 -15.73 -20.59
N ARG A 49 -4.50 -14.93 -21.55
CA ARG A 49 -5.47 -15.40 -22.57
C ARG A 49 -4.90 -16.52 -23.44
N ILE A 50 -3.63 -16.42 -23.83
CA ILE A 50 -2.96 -17.45 -24.65
C ILE A 50 -2.82 -18.74 -23.85
N ASP A 51 -2.30 -18.64 -22.61
CA ASP A 51 -2.09 -19.80 -21.74
C ASP A 51 -3.43 -20.45 -21.37
N ALA A 52 -4.46 -19.67 -21.04
CA ALA A 52 -5.81 -20.16 -20.75
C ALA A 52 -6.40 -20.89 -21.97
N HIS A 53 -6.30 -20.32 -23.17
CA HIS A 53 -6.75 -20.97 -24.39
C HIS A 53 -5.98 -22.29 -24.66
N ALA A 54 -4.67 -22.30 -24.43
CA ALA A 54 -3.85 -23.51 -24.59
C ALA A 54 -4.26 -24.64 -23.63
N LEU A 55 -4.76 -24.29 -22.45
CA LEU A 55 -5.25 -25.22 -21.44
C LEU A 55 -6.76 -25.51 -21.53
N GLY A 56 -7.47 -24.90 -22.48
CA GLY A 56 -8.94 -25.01 -22.59
C GLY A 56 -9.71 -24.36 -21.45
N LEU A 57 -9.10 -23.38 -20.76
CA LEU A 57 -9.71 -22.62 -19.67
C LEU A 57 -10.48 -21.42 -20.22
N THR A 58 -11.59 -21.09 -19.56
CA THR A 58 -12.34 -19.85 -19.83
C THR A 58 -11.96 -18.80 -18.80
N LEU A 59 -11.55 -17.61 -19.26
CA LEU A 59 -11.26 -16.49 -18.37
C LEU A 59 -12.56 -15.77 -18.01
N VAL A 60 -12.73 -15.51 -16.73
CA VAL A 60 -13.81 -14.70 -16.17
C VAL A 60 -13.21 -13.46 -15.54
N ASP A 61 -13.98 -12.36 -15.50
CA ASP A 61 -13.56 -11.19 -14.72
C ASP A 61 -13.54 -11.56 -13.24
N ALA A 62 -12.39 -11.41 -12.59
CA ALA A 62 -12.20 -11.89 -11.22
C ALA A 62 -13.13 -11.18 -10.22
N LYS A 63 -13.37 -9.87 -10.42
CA LYS A 63 -14.20 -9.08 -9.51
C LYS A 63 -15.67 -9.44 -9.68
N ASP A 64 -16.15 -9.53 -10.91
CA ASP A 64 -17.54 -9.90 -11.19
C ASP A 64 -17.82 -11.35 -10.79
N HIS A 65 -16.88 -12.25 -11.06
CA HIS A 65 -17.00 -13.66 -10.68
C HIS A 65 -16.96 -13.87 -9.17
N GLU A 66 -16.07 -13.19 -8.43
CA GLU A 66 -16.06 -13.23 -6.97
C GLU A 66 -17.39 -12.70 -6.41
N ARG A 67 -17.88 -11.56 -6.94
CA ARG A 67 -19.16 -10.96 -6.54
C ARG A 67 -20.32 -11.93 -6.79
N GLU A 68 -20.39 -12.53 -7.97
CA GLU A 68 -21.42 -13.50 -8.33
C GLU A 68 -21.34 -14.75 -7.44
N THR A 69 -20.14 -15.27 -7.21
CA THR A 69 -19.90 -16.44 -6.36
C THR A 69 -20.35 -16.17 -4.93
N MET A 70 -19.95 -15.03 -4.34
CA MET A 70 -20.40 -14.62 -3.01
C MET A 70 -21.93 -14.55 -2.92
N LEU A 71 -22.58 -13.91 -3.90
CA LEU A 71 -24.04 -13.78 -3.93
C LEU A 71 -24.74 -15.14 -4.12
N LYS A 72 -24.18 -16.02 -4.94
CA LYS A 72 -24.69 -17.38 -5.17
C LYS A 72 -24.60 -18.21 -3.89
N LEU A 73 -23.42 -18.29 -3.26
CA LEU A 73 -23.21 -19.00 -2.00
C LEU A 73 -24.13 -18.44 -0.90
N ALA A 74 -24.25 -17.12 -0.81
CA ALA A 74 -25.14 -16.47 0.14
C ALA A 74 -26.61 -16.81 -0.11
N SER A 75 -27.05 -16.82 -1.38
CA SER A 75 -28.43 -17.19 -1.76
C SER A 75 -28.74 -18.64 -1.41
N THR A 76 -27.79 -19.55 -1.61
CA THR A 76 -27.90 -20.96 -1.17
C THR A 76 -28.05 -21.07 0.36
N ALA A 77 -27.38 -20.20 1.12
CA ALA A 77 -27.49 -20.15 2.57
C ALA A 77 -28.82 -19.57 3.06
N SER A 78 -29.26 -18.41 2.54
CA SER A 78 -30.60 -17.82 2.74
C SER A 78 -30.73 -16.49 2.00
N ASN A 79 -31.96 -16.02 1.76
CA ASN A 79 -32.20 -14.69 1.19
C ASN A 79 -31.63 -13.58 2.10
N GLU A 80 -31.76 -13.74 3.41
CA GLU A 80 -31.26 -12.78 4.39
C GLU A 80 -29.72 -12.75 4.42
N THR A 81 -29.05 -13.88 4.16
CA THR A 81 -27.58 -13.91 3.99
C THR A 81 -27.18 -13.16 2.72
N ARG A 82 -27.91 -13.35 1.61
CA ARG A 82 -27.67 -12.63 0.36
C ARG A 82 -27.76 -11.11 0.55
N GLU A 83 -28.78 -10.63 1.26
CA GLU A 83 -28.93 -9.19 1.57
C GLU A 83 -27.76 -8.65 2.41
N LEU A 84 -27.30 -9.39 3.42
CA LEU A 84 -26.12 -8.99 4.20
C LEU A 84 -24.85 -8.93 3.35
N VAL A 85 -24.66 -9.89 2.43
CA VAL A 85 -23.53 -9.89 1.51
C VAL A 85 -23.60 -8.71 0.53
N MET A 86 -24.79 -8.35 0.04
CA MET A 86 -24.97 -7.11 -0.73
C MET A 86 -24.55 -5.88 0.06
N HIS A 87 -24.90 -5.78 1.34
CA HIS A 87 -24.43 -4.69 2.20
C HIS A 87 -22.90 -4.65 2.32
N VAL A 88 -22.25 -5.82 2.42
CA VAL A 88 -20.78 -5.91 2.48
C VAL A 88 -20.13 -5.43 1.17
N LEU A 89 -20.72 -5.80 0.03
CA LEU A 89 -20.26 -5.34 -1.28
C LEU A 89 -20.44 -3.82 -1.42
N GLU A 90 -21.57 -3.26 -0.98
CA GLU A 90 -21.80 -1.81 -0.94
C GLU A 90 -20.78 -1.08 -0.06
N VAL A 91 -20.37 -1.67 1.07
CA VAL A 91 -19.31 -1.10 1.92
C VAL A 91 -17.96 -1.12 1.20
N SER A 92 -17.63 -2.24 0.54
CA SER A 92 -16.39 -2.35 -0.25
C SER A 92 -16.36 -1.40 -1.43
N ASP A 93 -17.51 -1.16 -2.07
CA ASP A 93 -17.67 -0.20 -3.16
C ASP A 93 -17.76 1.25 -2.63
N GLY A 94 -17.76 1.47 -1.32
CA GLY A 94 -17.83 2.81 -0.71
C GLY A 94 -19.19 3.48 -0.84
N THR A 95 -20.24 2.75 -1.25
CA THR A 95 -21.61 3.27 -1.36
C THR A 95 -22.38 3.18 -0.05
N ARG A 96 -21.86 2.44 0.93
CA ARG A 96 -22.41 2.34 2.29
C ARG A 96 -21.34 2.61 3.35
N LYS A 97 -21.64 3.51 4.30
CA LYS A 97 -20.82 3.74 5.50
C LYS A 97 -21.23 2.79 6.63
N LEU A 98 -20.24 2.25 7.35
CA LEU A 98 -20.42 1.62 8.65
C LEU A 98 -19.71 2.48 9.69
N ASP A 99 -20.35 2.79 10.81
CA ASP A 99 -19.79 3.77 11.76
C ASP A 99 -18.80 3.15 12.74
N SER A 100 -18.96 1.87 13.07
CA SER A 100 -18.14 1.20 14.10
C SER A 100 -17.66 -0.20 13.72
N ILE A 101 -16.59 -0.66 14.38
CA ILE A 101 -16.10 -2.04 14.30
C ILE A 101 -17.17 -3.03 14.78
N ASP A 102 -18.05 -2.61 15.69
CA ASP A 102 -19.13 -3.47 16.19
C ASP A 102 -20.18 -3.73 15.11
N ASP A 103 -20.43 -2.76 14.21
CA ASP A 103 -21.31 -2.97 13.06
C ASP A 103 -20.68 -3.95 12.06
N VAL A 104 -19.38 -3.80 11.79
CA VAL A 104 -18.61 -4.75 10.97
C VAL A 104 -18.69 -6.17 11.54
N LYS A 105 -18.46 -6.31 12.86
CA LYS A 105 -18.56 -7.61 13.55
C LYS A 105 -19.99 -8.16 13.50
N SER A 106 -20.99 -7.33 13.76
CA SER A 106 -22.40 -7.77 13.74
C SER A 106 -22.81 -8.32 12.38
N ILE A 107 -22.40 -7.67 11.28
CA ILE A 107 -22.67 -8.16 9.92
C ILE A 107 -21.95 -9.50 9.69
N ARG A 108 -20.66 -9.58 10.02
CA ARG A 108 -19.86 -10.79 9.82
C ARG A 108 -20.39 -11.97 10.64
N ASP A 109 -20.64 -11.77 11.93
CA ASP A 109 -21.10 -12.82 12.84
C ASP A 109 -22.51 -13.31 12.45
N SER A 110 -23.35 -12.42 11.88
CA SER A 110 -24.65 -12.80 11.32
C SER A 110 -24.53 -13.66 10.05
N ILE A 111 -23.58 -13.32 9.16
CA ILE A 111 -23.27 -14.13 7.97
C ILE A 111 -22.70 -15.49 8.40
N GLU A 112 -21.77 -15.50 9.34
CA GLU A 112 -21.15 -16.71 9.91
C GLU A 112 -22.19 -17.66 10.52
N SER A 113 -23.03 -17.17 11.43
CA SER A 113 -24.06 -17.99 12.05
C SER A 113 -25.00 -18.64 11.03
N ARG A 114 -25.39 -17.89 9.97
CA ARG A 114 -26.27 -18.40 8.91
C ARG A 114 -25.56 -19.36 7.96
N ALA A 115 -24.30 -19.10 7.62
CA ALA A 115 -23.49 -19.97 6.77
C ALA A 115 -23.23 -21.31 7.47
N VAL A 116 -22.87 -21.31 8.76
CA VAL A 116 -22.70 -22.53 9.58
C VAL A 116 -24.02 -23.29 9.71
N LYS A 117 -25.14 -22.60 9.93
CA LYS A 117 -26.46 -23.26 9.92
C LYS A 117 -26.75 -23.93 8.58
N ALA A 118 -26.52 -23.22 7.46
CA ALA A 118 -26.70 -23.78 6.12
C ALA A 118 -25.79 -24.99 5.86
N GLN A 119 -24.59 -25.02 6.43
CA GLN A 119 -23.71 -26.19 6.41
C GLN A 119 -24.28 -27.36 7.21
N CYS A 120 -24.76 -27.12 8.44
CA CYS A 120 -25.43 -28.15 9.25
C CYS A 120 -26.68 -28.71 8.55
N ASP A 121 -27.39 -27.86 7.80
CA ASP A 121 -28.55 -28.25 6.99
C ASP A 121 -28.16 -28.97 5.68
N GLY A 122 -26.86 -29.13 5.37
CA GLY A 122 -26.36 -29.75 4.15
C GLY A 122 -26.51 -28.92 2.88
N ARG A 123 -26.80 -27.61 3.01
CA ARG A 123 -26.96 -26.67 1.87
C ARG A 123 -25.65 -26.08 1.38
N LEU A 124 -24.65 -25.99 2.26
CA LEU A 124 -23.29 -25.56 1.93
C LEU A 124 -22.26 -26.59 2.39
N SER A 125 -21.18 -26.76 1.64
CA SER A 125 -19.99 -27.48 2.12
C SER A 125 -19.18 -26.64 3.10
N ALA A 126 -18.27 -27.29 3.85
CA ALA A 126 -17.34 -26.59 4.74
C ALA A 126 -16.47 -25.56 4.00
N ASP A 127 -15.98 -25.93 2.82
CA ASP A 127 -15.15 -25.06 1.99
C ASP A 127 -15.93 -23.87 1.46
N GLN A 128 -17.18 -24.07 1.03
CA GLN A 128 -18.07 -22.99 0.61
C GLN A 128 -18.33 -21.98 1.73
N VAL A 129 -18.53 -22.46 2.97
CA VAL A 129 -18.64 -21.59 4.13
C VAL A 129 -17.36 -20.79 4.34
N LYS A 130 -16.19 -21.46 4.32
CA LYS A 130 -14.90 -20.81 4.49
C LYS A 130 -14.67 -19.72 3.43
N THR A 131 -14.86 -20.03 2.14
CA THR A 131 -14.74 -19.07 1.04
C THR A 131 -15.65 -17.87 1.23
N LEU A 132 -16.93 -18.10 1.54
CA LEU A 132 -17.88 -17.01 1.78
C LEU A 132 -17.44 -16.10 2.93
N LEU A 133 -16.96 -16.67 4.03
CA LEU A 133 -16.52 -15.89 5.20
C LEU A 133 -15.21 -15.13 4.96
N GLU A 134 -14.26 -15.73 4.24
CA GLU A 134 -12.99 -15.09 3.92
C GLU A 134 -13.18 -13.89 2.97
N SER A 135 -13.93 -14.05 1.87
CA SER A 135 -14.24 -12.94 0.94
C SER A 135 -15.05 -11.84 1.64
N THR A 136 -16.08 -12.20 2.41
CA THR A 136 -16.88 -11.23 3.18
C THR A 136 -16.01 -10.42 4.14
N ARG A 137 -15.09 -11.09 4.86
CA ARG A 137 -14.17 -10.44 5.80
C ARG A 137 -13.26 -9.44 5.08
N GLY A 138 -12.71 -9.81 3.92
CA GLY A 138 -11.84 -8.94 3.12
C GLY A 138 -12.57 -7.66 2.71
N HIS A 139 -13.71 -7.79 2.04
CA HIS A 139 -14.50 -6.67 1.55
C HIS A 139 -14.94 -5.70 2.64
N VAL A 140 -15.50 -6.20 3.75
CA VAL A 140 -15.98 -5.32 4.83
C VAL A 140 -14.83 -4.62 5.55
N THR A 141 -13.69 -5.29 5.74
CA THR A 141 -12.54 -4.73 6.46
C THR A 141 -11.86 -3.63 5.65
N THR A 142 -11.62 -3.90 4.36
CA THR A 142 -10.99 -2.94 3.45
C THR A 142 -11.90 -1.74 3.21
N GLY A 143 -13.18 -1.97 2.89
CA GLY A 143 -14.15 -0.89 2.67
C GLY A 143 -14.34 0.00 3.91
N PHE A 144 -14.40 -0.60 5.10
CA PHE A 144 -14.44 0.15 6.35
C PHE A 144 -13.21 1.05 6.53
N GLY A 145 -12.00 0.51 6.25
CA GLY A 145 -10.76 1.27 6.37
C GLY A 145 -10.76 2.48 5.44
N THR A 146 -11.01 2.26 4.15
CA THR A 146 -11.03 3.33 3.13
C THR A 146 -12.03 4.44 3.46
N HIS A 147 -13.21 4.09 4.00
CA HIS A 147 -14.21 5.11 4.34
C HIS A 147 -13.76 6.00 5.52
N HIS A 148 -13.02 5.46 6.49
CA HIS A 148 -12.66 6.18 7.71
C HIS A 148 -11.26 6.78 7.69
N GLU A 149 -10.61 6.79 6.53
CA GLU A 149 -9.24 7.22 6.37
C GLU A 149 -9.08 8.72 6.65
N ASP A 150 -9.89 9.56 6.00
CA ASP A 150 -9.90 11.02 6.22
C ASP A 150 -10.25 11.36 7.68
N ASP A 151 -11.29 10.72 8.23
CA ASP A 151 -11.71 10.89 9.63
C ASP A 151 -10.58 10.50 10.61
N SER A 152 -9.65 9.62 10.20
CA SER A 152 -8.52 9.19 11.03
C SER A 152 -7.38 10.19 11.04
N LEU A 153 -7.14 10.85 9.90
CA LEU A 153 -6.18 11.95 9.80
C LEU A 153 -6.63 13.13 10.65
N ASP A 154 -7.93 13.45 10.67
CA ASP A 154 -8.47 14.51 11.53
C ASP A 154 -8.28 14.20 13.03
N LEU A 155 -8.52 12.96 13.44
CA LEU A 155 -8.25 12.51 14.81
C LEU A 155 -6.77 12.62 15.18
N TYR A 156 -5.90 12.28 14.23
CA TYR A 156 -4.45 12.40 14.40
C TYR A 156 -4.02 13.86 14.52
N GLU A 157 -4.52 14.77 13.67
CA GLU A 157 -4.23 16.21 13.76
C GLU A 157 -4.63 16.78 15.11
N MET A 158 -5.83 16.45 15.60
CA MET A 158 -6.29 16.88 16.93
C MET A 158 -5.40 16.36 18.06
N ARG A 159 -4.82 15.17 17.90
CA ARG A 159 -3.99 14.52 18.93
C ARG A 159 -2.58 15.05 18.97
N ILE A 160 -1.98 15.29 17.80
CA ILE A 160 -0.61 15.76 17.67
C ILE A 160 -0.52 17.29 17.75
N GLY A 161 -1.59 17.99 17.36
CA GLY A 161 -1.61 19.46 17.28
C GLY A 161 -0.96 20.01 16.01
N SER A 162 -0.76 19.17 14.99
CA SER A 162 -0.14 19.53 13.71
C SER A 162 -1.06 19.16 12.55
N ARG A 163 -1.12 20.04 11.54
CA ARG A 163 -1.90 19.80 10.33
C ARG A 163 -1.20 18.78 9.42
N VAL A 164 -1.99 17.87 8.84
CA VAL A 164 -1.60 16.94 7.79
C VAL A 164 -1.92 17.56 6.43
N ARG A 165 -0.89 17.70 5.60
CA ARG A 165 -0.94 18.05 4.18
C ARG A 165 -0.79 16.79 3.32
N GLU A 166 -0.99 16.92 2.01
CA GLU A 166 -0.78 15.83 1.05
C GLU A 166 -1.63 14.57 1.27
N ARG A 167 -2.88 14.74 1.73
CA ARG A 167 -3.79 13.64 2.05
C ARG A 167 -4.17 12.85 0.79
N ASN A 168 -3.57 11.68 0.59
CA ASN A 168 -3.75 10.84 -0.60
C ASN A 168 -3.54 11.57 -1.95
N GLU A 169 -2.65 12.57 -1.98
CA GLU A 169 -2.56 13.47 -3.14
C GLU A 169 -1.73 12.93 -4.30
N ALA A 170 -0.75 12.07 -4.02
CA ALA A 170 0.25 11.67 -4.99
C ALA A 170 0.56 10.18 -4.94
N LEU A 171 0.72 9.59 -6.13
CA LEU A 171 1.30 8.26 -6.28
C LEU A 171 2.80 8.42 -6.52
N MET A 172 3.62 7.85 -5.66
CA MET A 172 5.06 7.79 -5.86
C MET A 172 5.44 6.59 -6.72
N GLU A 173 6.45 6.73 -7.56
CA GLU A 173 7.04 5.65 -8.37
C GLU A 173 8.55 5.61 -8.18
N TRP A 174 9.09 4.54 -7.61
CA TRP A 174 10.53 4.37 -7.41
C TRP A 174 11.06 3.23 -8.27
N ARG A 175 12.05 3.54 -9.12
CA ARG A 175 12.55 2.63 -10.17
C ARG A 175 13.85 1.99 -9.74
N PHE A 176 14.01 0.71 -10.07
CA PHE A 176 15.17 -0.08 -9.68
C PHE A 176 15.82 -0.75 -10.88
N ARG A 177 17.15 -0.83 -10.88
CA ARG A 177 17.93 -1.66 -11.80
C ARG A 177 18.37 -2.93 -11.08
N ARG A 178 18.53 -4.02 -11.84
CA ARG A 178 19.08 -5.28 -11.35
C ARG A 178 20.59 -5.16 -11.17
N VAL A 179 21.13 -5.71 -10.09
CA VAL A 179 22.57 -5.79 -9.82
C VAL A 179 22.92 -7.23 -9.47
N VAL A 180 23.89 -7.80 -10.18
CA VAL A 180 24.49 -9.09 -9.82
C VAL A 180 25.60 -8.80 -8.83
N CYS A 181 25.61 -9.50 -7.71
CA CYS A 181 26.70 -9.40 -6.75
C CYS A 181 27.76 -10.43 -7.16
N ASP A 182 29.02 -10.00 -7.29
CA ASP A 182 30.10 -10.93 -7.60
C ASP A 182 30.38 -11.82 -6.37
N ASP A 183 30.44 -13.14 -6.57
CA ASP A 183 30.52 -14.18 -5.53
C ASP A 183 31.78 -14.10 -4.65
N GLU A 184 32.73 -13.22 -4.96
CA GLU A 184 34.07 -13.21 -4.34
C GLU A 184 34.16 -12.42 -3.03
N VAL A 185 33.18 -11.58 -2.69
CA VAL A 185 33.34 -10.61 -1.58
C VAL A 185 32.19 -10.58 -0.57
N ASP A 186 31.01 -11.13 -0.89
CA ASP A 186 29.83 -10.90 -0.07
C ASP A 186 29.05 -12.18 0.20
N ASP A 187 28.72 -12.41 1.46
CA ASP A 187 27.89 -13.48 2.02
C ASP A 187 26.39 -13.37 1.60
N GLY A 188 26.13 -12.62 0.52
CA GLY A 188 24.82 -12.46 -0.10
C GLY A 188 24.31 -13.76 -0.69
N GLU A 189 23.60 -14.55 0.12
CA GLU A 189 23.00 -15.86 -0.19
C GLU A 189 22.23 -15.93 -1.53
N LEU A 190 21.81 -14.79 -2.09
CA LEU A 190 20.96 -14.72 -3.27
C LEU A 190 21.68 -14.35 -4.58
N GLY A 191 22.93 -13.85 -4.54
CA GLY A 191 23.70 -13.44 -5.73
C GLY A 191 23.09 -12.29 -6.58
N VAL A 192 21.96 -11.72 -6.16
CA VAL A 192 21.27 -10.63 -6.85
C VAL A 192 20.73 -9.62 -5.85
N THR A 193 20.80 -8.35 -6.22
CA THR A 193 20.14 -7.24 -5.52
C THR A 193 19.58 -6.24 -6.52
N ALA A 194 19.01 -5.15 -6.01
CA ALA A 194 18.48 -4.07 -6.80
C ALA A 194 18.99 -2.73 -6.28
N GLU A 195 19.24 -1.80 -7.18
CA GLU A 195 19.64 -0.44 -6.84
C GLU A 195 18.64 0.57 -7.39
N PRO A 196 18.34 1.64 -6.64
CA PRO A 196 17.47 2.70 -7.13
C PRO A 196 18.11 3.41 -8.33
N MET A 197 17.31 3.70 -9.36
CA MET A 197 17.74 4.44 -10.56
C MET A 197 17.61 5.96 -10.39
N GLY A 198 17.70 6.44 -9.15
CA GLY A 198 17.42 7.83 -8.76
C GLY A 198 16.38 7.92 -7.65
N GLU A 199 15.92 9.14 -7.40
CA GLU A 199 14.84 9.43 -6.45
C GLU A 199 13.49 8.91 -6.96
N ALA A 200 12.54 8.69 -6.05
CA ALA A 200 11.20 8.34 -6.45
C ALA A 200 10.49 9.52 -7.13
N ILE A 201 9.76 9.24 -8.19
CA ILE A 201 9.07 10.23 -9.00
C ILE A 201 7.65 10.39 -8.45
N ARG A 202 7.30 11.62 -8.10
CA ARG A 202 5.94 12.00 -7.72
C ARG A 202 5.05 12.07 -8.97
N ARG A 203 4.05 11.20 -9.05
CA ARG A 203 2.98 11.28 -10.05
C ARG A 203 1.74 11.85 -9.37
N LEU A 204 1.44 13.11 -9.69
CA LEU A 204 0.14 13.66 -9.36
C LEU A 204 -0.90 12.80 -10.05
N TRP A 205 -1.95 12.50 -9.31
CA TRP A 205 -3.16 11.99 -9.92
C TRP A 205 -3.56 13.09 -10.89
N LYS A 206 -3.40 12.84 -12.19
CA LYS A 206 -4.18 13.58 -13.17
C LYS A 206 -5.61 13.23 -12.77
N ARG A 207 -6.23 14.05 -11.89
CA ARG A 207 -7.67 14.16 -11.85
C ARG A 207 -8.02 14.18 -13.32
N ARG A 208 -8.83 13.23 -13.77
CA ARG A 208 -9.55 13.42 -15.02
C ARG A 208 -10.24 14.77 -14.80
N LEU A 209 -9.58 15.83 -15.27
CA LEU A 209 -10.10 17.17 -15.34
C LEU A 209 -11.32 16.96 -16.22
N ASP A 210 -12.45 16.95 -15.53
CA ASP A 210 -13.76 17.34 -16.02
C ASP A 210 -14.18 16.70 -17.35
N GLY A 211 -15.00 15.65 -17.25
CA GLY A 211 -16.21 15.60 -18.06
C GLY A 211 -16.10 15.83 -19.57
N GLU A 212 -15.10 15.28 -20.27
CA GLU A 212 -15.38 14.80 -21.63
C GLU A 212 -16.30 13.58 -21.50
N ILE A 213 -17.56 13.88 -21.21
CA ILE A 213 -18.67 13.08 -21.66
C ILE A 213 -18.50 13.05 -23.17
N LEU A 214 -17.97 11.94 -23.69
CA LEU A 214 -18.26 11.53 -25.06
C LEU A 214 -19.78 11.29 -25.09
N THR A 215 -20.55 12.37 -25.22
CA THR A 215 -21.96 12.29 -25.58
C THR A 215 -21.99 11.76 -26.99
N HIS A 216 -22.07 10.43 -27.14
CA HIS A 216 -22.88 9.91 -28.21
C HIS A 216 -24.29 10.43 -27.94
N ALA A 217 -24.67 11.48 -28.66
CA ALA A 217 -26.02 12.00 -28.70
C ALA A 217 -26.93 10.88 -29.22
N ASN A 218 -27.58 10.17 -28.31
CA ASN A 218 -28.87 9.60 -28.59
C ASN A 218 -29.90 10.63 -28.14
N ASP A 219 -30.58 11.13 -29.16
CA ASP A 219 -31.77 11.96 -29.12
C ASP A 219 -32.83 11.26 -28.27
N ASP A 220 -33.07 11.77 -27.06
CA ASP A 220 -34.37 11.73 -26.37
C ASP A 220 -34.24 12.50 -25.05
N GLY A 221 -34.63 13.77 -25.12
CA GLY A 221 -34.56 14.72 -24.02
C GLY A 221 -35.40 14.31 -22.81
N LYS A 222 -34.71 14.04 -21.69
CA LYS A 222 -35.24 14.21 -20.33
C LYS A 222 -34.10 14.42 -19.35
N VAL A 223 -33.87 15.68 -18.98
CA VAL A 223 -32.89 16.07 -17.96
C VAL A 223 -33.56 15.98 -16.58
N ALA A 224 -33.11 15.04 -15.76
CA ALA A 224 -33.37 15.04 -14.32
C ALA A 224 -32.17 15.67 -13.61
N MET A 225 -32.42 16.73 -12.83
CA MET A 225 -31.42 17.28 -11.91
C MET A 225 -31.22 16.31 -10.75
N MET A 226 -30.00 15.80 -10.57
CA MET A 226 -29.59 15.14 -9.34
C MET A 226 -28.38 15.84 -8.71
N ASP A 227 -28.53 16.01 -7.41
CA ASP A 227 -27.69 16.67 -6.44
C ASP A 227 -26.30 16.02 -6.34
N HIS A 228 -25.25 16.85 -6.22
CA HIS A 228 -23.85 16.43 -6.29
C HIS A 228 -23.29 16.06 -4.90
N GLY A 229 -23.54 14.81 -4.47
CA GLY A 229 -22.78 14.16 -3.41
C GLY A 229 -21.59 13.40 -4.01
N GLY A 230 -20.45 14.08 -4.17
CA GLY A 230 -19.24 13.50 -4.77
C GLY A 230 -18.51 12.54 -3.83
N THR A 231 -18.90 11.26 -3.82
CA THR A 231 -18.14 10.19 -3.17
C THR A 231 -16.91 9.86 -4.03
N LYS A 232 -15.71 10.12 -3.51
CA LYS A 232 -14.44 9.77 -4.17
C LYS A 232 -14.27 8.26 -4.16
N HIS A 233 -14.51 7.62 -5.30
CA HIS A 233 -14.27 6.21 -5.50
C HIS A 233 -12.75 5.98 -5.63
N VAL A 234 -12.08 5.59 -4.54
CA VAL A 234 -10.73 5.00 -4.60
C VAL A 234 -10.91 3.51 -4.90
N GLY A 235 -11.32 3.19 -6.13
CA GLY A 235 -11.28 1.82 -6.61
C GLY A 235 -9.82 1.36 -6.73
N THR A 236 -9.56 0.06 -6.64
CA THR A 236 -8.28 -0.54 -7.06
C THR A 236 -7.98 -0.09 -8.49
N ILE A 237 -7.03 0.84 -8.66
CA ILE A 237 -6.86 1.54 -9.93
C ILE A 237 -6.02 0.69 -10.86
N GLU A 238 -6.67 0.15 -11.89
CA GLU A 238 -6.02 -0.29 -13.12
C GLU A 238 -5.46 0.93 -13.87
N ILE A 239 -4.31 1.43 -13.42
CA ILE A 239 -3.49 2.39 -14.17
C ILE A 239 -2.67 1.58 -15.18
N ASP A 240 -3.33 0.98 -16.15
CA ASP A 240 -2.69 0.18 -17.19
C ASP A 240 -2.92 0.85 -18.56
N ARG A 241 -2.38 2.06 -18.68
CA ARG A 241 -2.18 2.74 -19.98
C ARG A 241 -0.77 3.30 -20.02
N ASP A 242 0.19 2.43 -20.32
CA ASP A 242 1.48 2.83 -20.90
C ASP A 242 1.23 3.33 -22.33
N GLN A 243 0.68 4.54 -22.45
CA GLN A 243 0.67 5.30 -23.71
C GLN A 243 2.03 5.98 -23.90
N ASN A 244 3.07 5.18 -24.12
CA ASN A 244 4.32 5.67 -24.70
C ASN A 244 4.79 4.75 -25.83
N SER A 245 3.88 4.33 -26.70
CA SER A 245 4.24 3.79 -28.01
C SER A 245 4.54 4.97 -28.93
N GLY A 246 5.82 5.32 -29.05
CA GLY A 246 6.28 6.25 -30.07
C GLY A 246 5.79 5.79 -31.45
N ILE A 247 4.93 6.59 -32.07
CA ILE A 247 4.55 6.47 -33.47
C ILE A 247 5.79 6.88 -34.26
N VAL A 248 6.63 5.92 -34.63
CA VAL A 248 7.64 6.12 -35.67
C VAL A 248 6.91 6.01 -37.00
N GLY A 249 6.39 7.16 -37.47
CA GLY A 249 5.89 7.30 -38.82
C GLY A 249 7.04 7.22 -39.80
N ALA A 250 7.10 6.13 -40.57
CA ALA A 250 7.93 6.06 -41.76
C ALA A 250 7.33 6.99 -42.82
N ASN A 251 7.97 8.13 -43.05
CA ASN A 251 7.83 8.87 -44.31
C ASN A 251 9.22 9.30 -44.78
N GLU A 252 9.64 8.61 -45.83
CA GLU A 252 10.83 8.83 -46.62
C GLU A 252 10.62 10.06 -47.52
N VAL A 253 11.32 11.16 -47.22
CA VAL A 253 11.55 12.24 -48.19
C VAL A 253 13.02 12.62 -48.13
N GLN A 254 13.72 12.35 -49.23
CA GLN A 254 15.11 12.72 -49.47
C GLN A 254 15.25 14.24 -49.56
N ALA A 255 16.01 14.84 -48.65
CA ALA A 255 16.62 16.15 -48.84
C ALA A 255 18.10 16.06 -48.42
N LYS A 256 18.98 16.20 -49.42
CA LYS A 256 20.41 16.35 -49.25
C LYS A 256 20.67 17.75 -48.69
N ASP A 257 21.17 17.82 -47.46
CA ASP A 257 21.92 18.98 -47.00
C ASP A 257 23.06 18.52 -46.09
N SER A 258 24.27 18.84 -46.54
CA SER A 258 25.54 18.58 -45.88
C SER A 258 25.76 19.62 -44.78
N PHE A 259 25.45 19.26 -43.53
CA PHE A 259 25.83 20.05 -42.36
C PHE A 259 26.79 19.27 -41.46
N SER A 260 27.85 19.98 -41.07
CA SER A 260 28.97 19.62 -40.21
C SER A 260 28.57 18.79 -38.98
N THR A 261 29.18 17.61 -38.84
CA THR A 261 29.00 16.65 -37.76
C THR A 261 29.71 17.13 -36.48
N ILE A 262 28.97 17.81 -35.61
CA ILE A 262 29.32 17.89 -34.17
C ILE A 262 28.93 16.54 -33.55
N PRO A 263 29.79 15.87 -32.75
CA PRO A 263 29.41 14.62 -32.10
C PRO A 263 28.22 14.89 -31.16
N ARG A 264 27.04 14.41 -31.55
CA ARG A 264 25.87 14.37 -30.66
C ARG A 264 26.28 13.59 -29.41
N ALA A 265 26.04 14.19 -28.24
CA ALA A 265 26.08 13.49 -26.97
C ALA A 265 25.38 12.14 -27.17
N SER A 266 26.12 11.06 -26.97
CA SER A 266 25.70 9.70 -27.26
C SER A 266 24.27 9.49 -26.74
N ASP A 267 23.39 9.00 -27.62
CA ASP A 267 22.07 8.51 -27.27
C ASP A 267 22.25 7.41 -26.21
N LYS A 268 22.30 7.81 -24.93
CA LYS A 268 22.26 6.90 -23.80
C LYS A 268 20.87 6.31 -23.85
N GLU A 269 20.76 5.17 -24.50
CA GLU A 269 19.54 4.36 -24.52
C GLU A 269 19.05 4.27 -23.07
N GLU A 270 17.92 4.91 -22.79
CA GLU A 270 17.43 5.10 -21.43
C GLU A 270 17.25 3.72 -20.81
N GLN A 271 18.13 3.38 -19.86
CA GLN A 271 18.17 2.04 -19.28
C GLN A 271 16.80 1.76 -18.67
N LYS A 272 16.15 0.69 -19.13
CA LYS A 272 14.83 0.31 -18.62
C LYS A 272 14.95 -0.19 -17.18
N PRO A 273 14.01 0.16 -16.30
CA PRO A 273 14.00 -0.39 -14.95
C PRO A 273 13.77 -1.90 -14.97
N PHE A 274 14.34 -2.58 -14.00
CA PHE A 274 14.11 -4.01 -13.71
C PHE A 274 12.74 -4.22 -13.07
N PHE A 275 12.39 -3.36 -12.11
CA PHE A 275 11.04 -3.22 -11.55
C PHE A 275 10.86 -1.79 -11.03
N LYS A 276 9.63 -1.46 -10.66
CA LYS A 276 9.29 -0.24 -9.93
C LYS A 276 8.41 -0.56 -8.73
N ILE A 277 8.59 0.20 -7.66
CA ILE A 277 7.71 0.20 -6.50
C ILE A 277 6.80 1.42 -6.58
N VAL A 278 5.52 1.25 -6.28
CA VAL A 278 4.52 2.32 -6.33
C VAL A 278 3.69 2.33 -5.05
N GLY A 279 3.31 3.53 -4.60
CA GLY A 279 2.43 3.66 -3.44
C GLY A 279 2.09 5.12 -3.17
N ALA A 280 1.10 5.33 -2.33
CA ALA A 280 0.67 6.64 -1.87
C ALA A 280 0.64 6.61 -0.34
N VAL A 281 1.09 7.70 0.26
CA VAL A 281 0.98 7.90 1.71
C VAL A 281 -0.39 8.50 2.02
N ASP A 282 -0.93 8.15 3.18
CA ASP A 282 -2.21 8.68 3.62
C ASP A 282 -2.11 10.19 3.92
N GLY A 283 -0.95 10.65 4.39
CA GLY A 283 -0.64 12.08 4.50
C GLY A 283 0.80 12.38 4.90
N MET A 284 1.13 13.66 5.01
CA MET A 284 2.40 14.16 5.55
C MET A 284 2.15 15.34 6.47
N ARG A 285 2.98 15.51 7.51
CA ARG A 285 3.00 16.75 8.30
C ARG A 285 4.42 17.27 8.42
N ASP A 286 4.56 18.50 8.91
CA ASP A 286 5.88 19.07 9.22
C ASP A 286 6.08 19.11 10.74
N GLU A 287 7.30 18.86 11.18
CA GLU A 287 7.74 18.93 12.58
C GLU A 287 8.89 19.91 12.73
N LEU A 288 8.85 20.74 13.77
CA LEU A 288 9.97 21.60 14.12
C LEU A 288 11.08 20.77 14.78
N TYR A 289 12.29 20.87 14.25
CA TYR A 289 13.46 20.12 14.72
C TYR A 289 14.66 21.06 14.91
N ILE A 290 15.40 20.88 16.01
CA ILE A 290 16.66 21.59 16.27
C ILE A 290 17.80 20.80 15.62
N ASP A 291 18.42 21.36 14.58
CA ASP A 291 19.49 20.69 13.87
C ASP A 291 20.83 20.81 14.62
N SER A 292 21.06 19.96 15.62
CA SER A 292 22.29 20.00 16.42
C SER A 292 23.59 19.92 15.58
N SER A 293 23.51 19.41 14.34
CA SER A 293 24.67 19.23 13.46
C SER A 293 25.21 20.53 12.84
N LYS A 294 24.39 21.57 12.69
CA LYS A 294 24.83 22.84 12.08
C LYS A 294 25.69 23.70 12.99
N SER A 295 25.58 23.53 14.31
CA SER A 295 26.26 24.41 15.28
C SER A 295 27.80 24.30 15.29
N THR A 296 28.36 23.19 14.80
CA THR A 296 29.81 22.91 14.87
C THR A 296 30.52 22.99 13.52
N ALA A 297 29.84 22.75 12.41
CA ALA A 297 30.46 22.75 11.09
C ALA A 297 30.89 24.17 10.65
N ASP A 298 30.02 25.18 10.77
CA ASP A 298 30.31 26.52 10.28
C ASP A 298 31.37 27.28 11.12
N LYS A 299 31.38 27.09 12.45
CA LYS A 299 32.37 27.74 13.32
C LYS A 299 33.81 27.26 13.08
N SER A 300 34.00 26.13 12.38
CA SER A 300 35.33 25.57 12.12
C SER A 300 35.97 26.07 10.81
N GLN A 301 35.19 26.57 9.85
CA GLN A 301 35.75 27.14 8.60
C GLN A 301 36.19 28.60 8.77
N ASP A 302 35.49 29.42 9.57
CA ASP A 302 35.88 30.82 9.79
C ASP A 302 37.13 30.99 10.66
N ARG A 303 37.42 30.04 11.56
CA ARG A 303 38.67 30.07 12.34
C ARG A 303 39.92 29.76 11.51
N ALA A 304 39.79 29.05 10.39
CA ALA A 304 40.92 28.75 9.52
C ALA A 304 41.39 29.98 8.70
N HIS A 305 40.49 30.93 8.42
CA HIS A 305 40.84 32.17 7.72
C HIS A 305 41.36 33.29 8.66
N ALA A 306 40.99 33.28 9.94
CA ALA A 306 41.49 34.27 10.91
C ALA A 306 42.94 33.99 11.40
N ALA A 307 43.40 32.75 11.33
CA ALA A 307 44.74 32.35 11.82
C ALA A 307 45.91 32.74 10.89
N LEU A 308 45.63 33.23 9.66
CA LEU A 308 46.67 33.64 8.69
C LEU A 308 46.91 35.16 8.64
N ALA A 309 46.22 35.96 9.46
CA ALA A 309 46.25 37.43 9.37
C ALA A 309 46.80 38.18 10.61
N SER A 310 47.32 37.51 11.66
CA SER A 310 47.79 38.22 12.86
C SER A 310 49.18 37.79 13.34
N SER A 311 50.19 38.32 12.67
CA SER A 311 51.57 38.40 13.16
C SER A 311 51.94 39.88 13.33
N SER A 312 51.58 40.52 14.45
CA SER A 312 52.37 41.60 15.08
C SER A 312 51.79 42.12 16.40
N ASN A 313 52.64 42.04 17.44
CA ASN A 313 52.77 42.82 18.68
C ASN A 313 51.70 42.82 19.79
N PRO A 314 52.12 42.59 21.06
CA PRO A 314 51.29 42.76 22.24
C PRO A 314 51.54 44.12 22.91
N SER A 315 50.48 44.85 23.31
CA SER A 315 50.53 45.71 24.50
C SER A 315 49.13 46.09 24.99
N ASN A 316 48.98 45.98 26.31
CA ASN A 316 48.08 46.69 27.23
C ASN A 316 46.58 46.41 27.24
N ASP A 317 46.17 45.86 28.38
CA ASP A 317 45.17 46.40 29.32
C ASP A 317 44.04 47.21 28.69
N ASP A 318 42.85 46.60 28.62
CA ASP A 318 41.67 47.33 29.08
C ASP A 318 40.56 46.40 29.61
N ILE A 319 40.11 46.76 30.80
CA ILE A 319 39.00 46.16 31.54
C ILE A 319 37.75 46.87 31.02
N SER A 320 36.97 46.26 30.12
CA SER A 320 35.58 46.71 29.96
C SER A 320 34.64 45.66 29.33
N ASN A 321 33.48 45.60 29.96
CA ASN A 321 32.19 45.11 29.46
C ASN A 321 32.06 43.63 29.13
N GLY A 322 31.59 42.89 30.14
CA GLY A 322 30.74 41.72 29.97
C GLY A 322 29.45 42.10 29.23
N SER A 323 29.56 42.19 27.91
CA SER A 323 28.43 42.06 27.01
C SER A 323 28.07 40.59 27.00
N SER A 324 27.03 40.22 27.76
CA SER A 324 26.40 38.91 27.66
C SER A 324 25.89 38.75 26.23
N SER A 325 26.69 38.15 25.35
CA SER A 325 26.22 37.68 24.06
C SER A 325 25.28 36.51 24.36
N PHE A 326 24.00 36.84 24.49
CA PHE A 326 22.95 35.87 24.27
C PHE A 326 23.00 35.57 22.78
N ASP A 327 23.93 34.68 22.42
CA ASP A 327 24.20 34.27 21.06
C ASP A 327 22.90 33.74 20.43
N ASP A 328 22.67 34.16 19.19
CA ASP A 328 21.56 33.87 18.27
C ASP A 328 21.38 32.35 17.98
N ASP A 329 21.16 31.52 19.00
CA ASP A 329 20.78 30.11 18.84
C ASP A 329 19.30 29.96 18.42
N GLU A 330 18.56 31.07 18.26
CA GLU A 330 17.14 31.09 17.87
C GLU A 330 16.89 30.67 16.41
N ASP A 331 17.92 30.64 15.54
CA ASP A 331 17.75 30.40 14.09
C ASP A 331 17.95 28.95 13.62
N ASN A 332 18.20 28.00 14.52
CA ASN A 332 18.54 26.62 14.11
C ASN A 332 17.33 25.65 14.02
N TRP A 333 16.11 26.19 13.97
CA TRP A 333 14.90 25.39 13.77
C TRP A 333 14.70 25.09 12.28
N THR A 334 14.55 23.81 11.96
CA THR A 334 14.20 23.35 10.61
C THR A 334 12.88 22.61 10.65
N LEU A 335 12.07 22.76 9.59
CA LEU A 335 10.88 21.96 9.39
C LEU A 335 11.28 20.65 8.70
N ARG A 336 10.97 19.53 9.36
CA ARG A 336 11.18 18.19 8.80
C ARG A 336 9.85 17.57 8.43
N PRO A 337 9.68 17.09 7.18
CA PRO A 337 8.50 16.33 6.81
C PRO A 337 8.48 14.97 7.52
N ILE A 338 7.30 14.57 7.99
CA ILE A 338 7.00 13.29 8.63
C ILE A 338 5.88 12.63 7.83
N ILE A 339 6.10 11.40 7.37
CA ILE A 339 5.03 10.62 6.73
C ILE A 339 3.98 10.25 7.77
N VAL A 340 2.70 10.25 7.40
CA VAL A 340 1.61 9.74 8.23
C VAL A 340 0.95 8.58 7.50
N GLU A 341 0.97 7.40 8.09
CA GLU A 341 0.35 6.18 7.56
C GLU A 341 -0.68 5.66 8.57
N CYS A 342 -1.95 5.54 8.15
CA CYS A 342 -3.07 5.14 8.97
C CYS A 342 -3.47 3.67 8.73
N LYS A 343 -3.65 2.91 9.81
CA LYS A 343 -4.13 1.53 9.80
C LYS A 343 -5.37 1.37 10.67
N HIS A 344 -6.46 0.96 10.05
CA HIS A 344 -7.68 0.59 10.76
C HIS A 344 -7.56 -0.81 11.35
N ARG A 345 -7.66 -0.92 12.67
CA ARG A 345 -7.55 -2.20 13.38
C ARG A 345 -8.93 -2.71 13.78
N MET A 346 -9.18 -3.99 13.52
CA MET A 346 -10.47 -4.64 13.85
C MET A 346 -10.51 -5.23 15.27
N LYS A 347 -9.34 -5.44 15.89
CA LYS A 347 -9.22 -6.08 17.22
C LYS A 347 -8.61 -5.12 18.23
N GLU A 348 -7.34 -4.80 18.03
CA GLU A 348 -6.52 -3.97 18.92
C GLU A 348 -5.40 -3.27 18.13
N ALA A 349 -4.87 -2.20 18.69
CA ALA A 349 -3.63 -1.58 18.25
C ALA A 349 -2.46 -2.34 18.85
N LYS A 350 -1.38 -2.51 18.09
CA LYS A 350 -0.20 -3.26 18.53
C LYS A 350 0.96 -2.32 18.79
N VAL A 351 1.69 -2.52 19.88
CA VAL A 351 2.91 -1.79 20.23
C VAL A 351 4.01 -2.81 20.59
N PRO A 352 5.05 -2.98 19.75
CA PRO A 352 5.26 -2.27 18.48
C PRO A 352 4.23 -2.68 17.41
N PRO A 353 4.03 -1.85 16.38
CA PRO A 353 3.19 -2.22 15.23
C PRO A 353 3.70 -3.46 14.51
N PRO A 354 2.86 -4.16 13.72
CA PRO A 354 3.31 -5.28 12.90
C PRO A 354 4.47 -4.92 11.96
N LEU A 355 5.43 -5.83 11.81
CA LEU A 355 6.62 -5.61 10.97
C LEU A 355 6.27 -5.26 9.53
N TYR A 356 5.25 -5.88 8.94
CA TYR A 356 4.84 -5.59 7.57
C TYR A 356 4.32 -4.16 7.37
N ASP A 357 3.69 -3.57 8.39
CA ASP A 357 3.25 -2.16 8.35
C ASP A 357 4.46 -1.22 8.52
N GLN A 358 5.43 -1.59 9.36
CA GLN A 358 6.68 -0.85 9.50
C GLN A 358 7.49 -0.84 8.20
N ILE A 359 7.59 -1.98 7.50
CA ILE A 359 8.28 -2.07 6.20
C ILE A 359 7.63 -1.15 5.17
N GLN A 360 6.29 -1.17 5.05
CA GLN A 360 5.57 -0.29 4.15
C GLN A 360 5.85 1.19 4.48
N THR A 361 5.87 1.53 5.77
CA THR A 361 6.12 2.89 6.26
C THR A 361 7.55 3.35 5.96
N CYS A 362 8.56 2.50 6.23
CA CYS A 362 9.96 2.78 5.93
C CYS A 362 10.20 2.97 4.43
N LEU A 363 9.50 2.20 3.61
CA LEU A 363 9.54 2.37 2.17
C LEU A 363 9.04 3.75 1.75
N TYR A 364 7.96 4.26 2.37
CA TYR A 364 7.52 5.63 2.13
C TYR A 364 8.56 6.66 2.59
N CYS A 365 9.22 6.45 3.73
CA CYS A 365 10.35 7.30 4.14
C CYS A 365 11.42 7.37 3.04
N HIS A 366 11.82 6.23 2.47
CA HIS A 366 12.76 6.21 1.35
C HIS A 366 12.24 6.90 0.08
N MET A 367 10.97 6.69 -0.29
CA MET A 367 10.39 7.29 -1.49
C MET A 367 10.28 8.82 -1.39
N TYR A 368 10.04 9.35 -0.19
CA TYR A 368 9.92 10.80 0.05
C TYR A 368 11.24 11.44 0.50
N ASN A 369 12.31 10.65 0.62
CA ASN A 369 13.60 11.09 1.17
C ASN A 369 13.47 11.76 2.54
N VAL A 370 12.72 11.11 3.45
CA VAL A 370 12.54 11.55 4.84
C VAL A 370 13.00 10.48 5.81
N GLU A 371 13.35 10.86 7.03
CA GLU A 371 13.90 9.92 8.02
C GLU A 371 12.81 9.23 8.85
N ASP A 372 11.68 9.91 9.05
CA ASP A 372 10.70 9.58 10.07
C ASP A 372 9.27 9.52 9.50
N ALA A 373 8.47 8.67 10.14
CA ALA A 373 7.06 8.52 9.89
C ALA A 373 6.29 8.23 11.17
N ASP A 374 5.03 8.65 11.23
CA ASP A 374 4.08 8.28 12.25
C ASP A 374 3.12 7.22 11.68
N LEU A 375 3.22 6.00 12.22
CA LEU A 375 2.25 4.94 11.94
C LEU A 375 1.10 5.03 12.94
N VAL A 376 -0.07 5.42 12.45
CA VAL A 376 -1.30 5.62 13.22
C VAL A 376 -2.16 4.38 13.17
N GLN A 377 -2.58 3.86 14.32
CA GLN A 377 -3.51 2.73 14.43
C GLN A 377 -4.83 3.19 15.05
N VAL A 378 -5.94 3.03 14.32
CA VAL A 378 -7.26 3.51 14.72
C VAL A 378 -8.20 2.36 15.06
N LEU A 379 -8.87 2.47 16.20
CA LEU A 379 -9.89 1.56 16.70
C LEU A 379 -11.20 2.33 16.96
N ARG A 380 -12.26 2.01 16.22
CA ARG A 380 -13.60 2.63 16.38
C ARG A 380 -14.56 1.66 17.05
N ARG A 381 -14.86 1.84 18.34
CA ARG A 381 -15.79 0.97 19.08
C ARG A 381 -17.05 1.72 19.46
N LYS A 382 -18.16 1.01 19.53
CA LYS A 382 -19.41 1.54 20.07
C LYS A 382 -19.29 1.54 21.58
N ARG A 383 -19.33 2.72 22.20
CA ARG A 383 -19.33 2.82 23.66
C ARG A 383 -20.61 2.18 24.17
N ARG A 384 -20.48 1.06 24.88
CA ARG A 384 -21.61 0.54 25.66
C ARG A 384 -21.87 1.61 26.71
N CYS A 385 -23.03 2.26 26.65
CA CYS A 385 -23.53 2.98 27.81
C CYS A 385 -23.68 1.91 28.88
N GLU A 386 -22.68 1.77 29.73
CA GLU A 386 -22.81 1.01 30.97
C GLU A 386 -24.08 1.56 31.58
N LYS A 387 -25.10 0.71 31.70
CA LYS A 387 -26.31 1.04 32.44
C LYS A 387 -25.84 1.14 33.88
N GLY A 388 -25.24 2.27 34.22
CA GLY A 388 -24.98 2.61 35.60
C GLY A 388 -26.29 2.41 36.29
N ASN A 389 -26.28 1.58 37.33
CA ASN A 389 -27.34 1.48 38.33
C ASN A 389 -27.47 2.85 39.02
N GLN A 390 -27.79 3.91 38.28
CA GLN A 390 -28.41 5.10 38.83
C GLN A 390 -29.78 4.63 39.28
N LYS A 391 -29.79 4.18 40.53
CA LYS A 391 -30.95 3.95 41.36
C LYS A 391 -31.78 5.24 41.22
N ILE A 392 -32.78 5.18 40.35
CA ILE A 392 -33.77 6.25 40.18
C ILE A 392 -34.47 6.31 41.53
N GLU A 393 -34.03 7.23 42.39
CA GLU A 393 -34.80 7.58 43.56
C GLU A 393 -36.12 8.17 43.06
N ASN A 394 -37.20 7.50 43.46
CA ASN A 394 -38.57 7.77 43.05
C ASN A 394 -39.00 9.17 43.48
N GLU A 395 -38.82 10.17 42.63
CA GLU A 395 -39.64 11.38 42.70
C GLU A 395 -40.90 11.18 41.86
N LYS A 396 -42.00 10.94 42.57
CA LYS A 396 -43.36 10.90 42.07
C LYS A 396 -43.78 12.32 41.66
N GLU A 397 -43.64 12.67 40.39
CA GLU A 397 -44.46 13.75 39.83
C GLU A 397 -45.14 13.31 38.53
N ALA A 398 -46.47 13.32 38.61
CA ALA A 398 -47.38 13.05 37.52
C ALA A 398 -47.39 14.25 36.56
N GLY A 399 -46.86 14.07 35.36
CA GLY A 399 -46.85 15.13 34.36
C GLY A 399 -46.59 14.60 32.95
N VAL A 400 -47.66 14.48 32.17
CA VAL A 400 -47.74 13.91 30.82
C VAL A 400 -46.76 14.57 29.84
N GLY A 401 -45.90 13.76 29.20
CA GLY A 401 -45.06 14.19 28.09
C GLY A 401 -44.04 13.15 27.63
N LYS A 402 -44.48 12.10 26.91
CA LYS A 402 -43.58 11.10 26.28
C LYS A 402 -42.79 11.75 25.13
N LYS A 403 -41.69 12.43 25.43
CA LYS A 403 -40.64 12.74 24.43
C LYS A 403 -39.66 11.57 24.40
N SER A 404 -39.62 10.84 23.29
CA SER A 404 -38.60 9.81 23.06
C SER A 404 -37.22 10.49 23.07
N LYS A 405 -36.43 10.30 24.13
CA LYS A 405 -35.03 10.73 24.15
C LYS A 405 -34.27 9.87 23.14
N THR A 406 -33.97 10.43 21.97
CA THR A 406 -32.97 9.87 21.05
C THR A 406 -31.65 9.81 21.79
N GLN A 407 -31.24 8.61 22.20
CA GLN A 407 -30.02 8.38 22.94
C GLN A 407 -28.85 8.59 21.98
N LYS A 408 -28.11 9.70 22.15
CA LYS A 408 -26.94 10.01 21.33
C LYS A 408 -25.87 8.95 21.61
N ILE A 409 -25.68 8.03 20.66
CA ILE A 409 -24.58 7.07 20.69
C ILE A 409 -23.30 7.87 20.49
N THR A 410 -22.44 7.92 21.51
CA THR A 410 -21.10 8.49 21.39
C THR A 410 -20.15 7.38 20.97
N GLU A 411 -19.48 7.54 19.83
CA GLU A 411 -18.41 6.65 19.40
C GLU A 411 -17.20 6.76 20.34
N ASP A 412 -16.55 5.64 20.62
CA ASP A 412 -15.30 5.58 21.38
C ASP A 412 -14.19 5.25 20.39
N VAL A 413 -13.48 6.28 19.95
CA VAL A 413 -12.38 6.14 19.00
C VAL A 413 -11.06 6.23 19.74
N ASN A 414 -10.27 5.17 19.66
CA ASN A 414 -8.93 5.09 20.22
C ASN A 414 -7.91 5.14 19.09
N ILE A 415 -6.92 6.02 19.22
CA ILE A 415 -5.81 6.17 18.29
C ILE A 415 -4.49 5.90 19.03
N THR A 416 -3.64 5.11 18.40
CA THR A 416 -2.25 4.86 18.85
C THR A 416 -1.32 5.34 17.76
N VAL A 417 -0.32 6.16 18.12
CA VAL A 417 0.67 6.69 17.18
C VAL A 417 2.04 6.14 17.57
N THR A 418 2.73 5.52 16.62
CA THR A 418 4.10 5.04 16.81
C THR A 418 5.02 5.70 15.79
N ARG A 419 6.09 6.34 16.25
CA ARG A 419 7.18 6.84 15.39
C ARG A 419 7.98 5.67 14.84
N VAL A 420 8.16 5.63 13.53
CA VAL A 420 9.03 4.71 12.79
C VAL A 420 10.13 5.56 12.16
N SER A 421 11.39 5.23 12.45
CA SER A 421 12.55 5.98 11.95
C SER A 421 13.49 5.07 11.17
N LEU A 422 13.96 5.52 10.00
CA LEU A 422 14.95 4.78 9.21
C LEU A 422 16.26 4.53 9.97
N ASN A 423 16.58 5.44 10.90
CA ASN A 423 17.82 5.44 11.68
C ASN A 423 17.62 4.94 13.12
N ASP A 424 16.49 4.26 13.41
CA ASP A 424 16.28 3.65 14.72
C ASP A 424 17.40 2.63 15.03
N PRO A 425 18.16 2.79 16.12
CA PRO A 425 19.32 1.93 16.40
C PRO A 425 18.95 0.49 16.76
N ILE A 426 17.71 0.25 17.19
CA ILE A 426 17.22 -1.08 17.57
C ILE A 426 16.74 -1.82 16.31
N TYR A 427 15.94 -1.14 15.48
CA TYR A 427 15.33 -1.78 14.31
C TYR A 427 16.17 -1.67 13.03
N ASN A 428 17.09 -0.71 12.94
CA ASN A 428 18.05 -0.51 11.85
C ASN A 428 17.43 -0.67 10.45
N HIS A 429 16.29 -0.02 10.23
CA HIS A 429 15.48 -0.21 9.03
C HIS A 429 16.24 0.11 7.74
N ASN A 430 17.07 1.15 7.75
CA ASN A 430 17.88 1.53 6.59
C ASN A 430 18.91 0.45 6.20
N HIS A 431 19.52 -0.23 7.17
CA HIS A 431 20.40 -1.36 6.90
C HIS A 431 19.61 -2.54 6.32
N HIS A 432 18.51 -2.95 6.96
CA HIS A 432 17.71 -4.09 6.51
C HIS A 432 17.05 -3.87 5.15
N TRP A 433 16.74 -2.62 4.78
CA TRP A 433 16.31 -2.29 3.42
C TRP A 433 17.33 -2.76 2.39
N LYS A 434 18.61 -2.43 2.59
CA LYS A 434 19.71 -2.77 1.67
C LYS A 434 20.15 -4.22 1.78
N ALA A 435 20.34 -4.72 3.00
CA ALA A 435 20.93 -6.02 3.28
C ALA A 435 19.93 -7.18 3.16
N THR A 436 18.62 -6.92 3.29
CA THR A 436 17.62 -7.99 3.35
C THR A 436 16.49 -7.80 2.32
N LEU A 437 15.85 -6.63 2.30
CA LEU A 437 14.65 -6.42 1.49
C LEU A 437 14.98 -6.36 -0.01
N LEU A 438 15.98 -5.57 -0.42
CA LEU A 438 16.36 -5.43 -1.83
C LEU A 438 16.84 -6.74 -2.47
N PRO A 439 17.74 -7.54 -1.85
CA PRO A 439 18.13 -8.85 -2.40
C PRO A 439 16.95 -9.80 -2.58
N ARG A 440 16.09 -9.92 -1.57
CA ARG A 440 14.90 -10.78 -1.63
C ARG A 440 13.91 -10.33 -2.69
N LEU A 441 13.68 -9.02 -2.79
CA LEU A 441 12.79 -8.45 -3.80
C LEU A 441 13.34 -8.69 -5.21
N ALA A 442 14.65 -8.49 -5.42
CA ALA A 442 15.28 -8.74 -6.71
C ALA A 442 15.21 -10.23 -7.11
N SER A 443 15.48 -11.14 -6.16
CA SER A 443 15.32 -12.58 -6.35
C SER A 443 13.87 -12.97 -6.69
N PHE A 444 12.88 -12.39 -6.01
CA PHE A 444 11.47 -12.62 -6.33
C PHE A 444 11.09 -12.11 -7.73
N VAL A 445 11.61 -10.94 -8.13
CA VAL A 445 11.39 -10.39 -9.48
C VAL A 445 12.00 -11.29 -10.55
N ASP A 446 13.20 -11.83 -10.32
CA ASP A 446 13.81 -12.84 -11.19
C ASP A 446 12.93 -14.09 -11.31
N ALA A 447 12.36 -14.58 -10.21
CA ALA A 447 11.41 -15.69 -10.22
C ALA A 447 10.18 -15.42 -11.10
N VAL A 448 9.60 -14.22 -11.02
CA VAL A 448 8.47 -13.83 -11.88
C VAL A 448 8.89 -13.85 -13.35
N TYR A 449 10.04 -13.28 -13.70
CA TYR A 449 10.55 -13.30 -15.07
C TYR A 449 10.90 -14.72 -15.56
N ASN A 450 11.40 -15.58 -14.66
CA ASN A 450 11.71 -16.98 -14.95
C ASN A 450 10.45 -17.79 -15.29
N VAL A 451 9.36 -17.56 -14.57
CA VAL A 451 8.07 -18.18 -14.88
C VAL A 451 7.50 -17.59 -16.15
N ARG A 452 7.53 -16.27 -16.34
CA ARG A 452 7.06 -15.62 -17.58
C ARG A 452 7.68 -16.21 -18.84
N ARG A 453 8.98 -16.54 -18.83
CA ARG A 453 9.69 -17.11 -20.00
C ARG A 453 9.50 -18.62 -20.22
N ASN A 454 8.85 -19.34 -19.30
CA ASN A 454 8.73 -20.80 -19.36
C ASN A 454 7.26 -21.24 -19.35
N ASP A 455 6.79 -21.73 -20.50
CA ASP A 455 5.40 -22.15 -20.71
C ASP A 455 4.96 -23.23 -19.71
N GLU A 456 5.80 -24.22 -19.41
CA GLU A 456 5.49 -25.29 -18.45
C GLU A 456 5.23 -24.73 -17.04
N LYS A 457 6.08 -23.80 -16.58
CA LYS A 457 5.91 -23.15 -15.27
C LYS A 457 4.66 -22.29 -15.23
N ARG A 458 4.36 -21.55 -16.30
CA ARG A 458 3.12 -20.76 -16.39
C ARG A 458 1.89 -21.66 -16.37
N TYR A 459 1.89 -22.76 -17.11
CA TYR A 459 0.77 -23.70 -17.11
C TYR A 459 0.57 -24.36 -15.75
N ARG A 460 1.66 -24.78 -15.07
CA ARG A 460 1.59 -25.28 -13.69
C ARG A 460 0.97 -24.24 -12.76
N LEU A 461 1.42 -22.99 -12.83
CA LEU A 461 0.90 -21.90 -12.01
C LEU A 461 -0.58 -21.61 -12.30
N LEU A 462 -0.98 -21.55 -13.58
CA LEU A 462 -2.34 -21.27 -13.99
C LEU A 462 -3.30 -22.40 -13.61
N MET A 463 -2.90 -23.66 -13.78
CA MET A 463 -3.69 -24.82 -13.34
C MET A 463 -3.78 -24.88 -11.81
N ALA A 464 -2.74 -24.48 -11.08
CA ALA A 464 -2.78 -24.40 -9.62
C ALA A 464 -3.78 -23.33 -9.11
N ARG A 465 -4.15 -22.36 -9.96
CA ARG A 465 -5.00 -21.22 -9.62
C ARG A 465 -6.39 -21.24 -10.28
N SER A 466 -6.76 -22.31 -10.98
CA SER A 466 -8.11 -22.45 -11.57
C SER A 466 -9.17 -22.76 -10.49
N GLU A 467 -10.46 -22.70 -10.86
CA GLU A 467 -11.64 -22.62 -9.98
C GLU A 467 -11.72 -23.66 -8.84
N ASP A 468 -11.10 -24.83 -9.00
CA ASP A 468 -11.00 -25.84 -7.95
C ASP A 468 -9.72 -25.64 -7.13
N VAL A 469 -9.65 -24.52 -6.40
CA VAL A 469 -8.55 -24.29 -5.43
C VAL A 469 -8.67 -25.30 -4.30
N THR A 470 -8.14 -26.48 -4.54
CA THR A 470 -7.95 -27.54 -3.56
C THR A 470 -6.69 -27.27 -2.76
N ASP A 471 -6.55 -27.90 -1.60
CA ASP A 471 -5.30 -27.81 -0.85
C ASP A 471 -4.10 -28.27 -1.72
N ALA A 472 -4.30 -29.27 -2.58
CA ALA A 472 -3.30 -29.75 -3.53
C ALA A 472 -2.90 -28.71 -4.59
N SER A 473 -3.85 -27.95 -5.14
CA SER A 473 -3.53 -26.92 -6.13
C SER A 473 -2.82 -25.74 -5.46
N ASN A 474 -3.20 -25.38 -4.24
CA ASN A 474 -2.49 -24.37 -3.46
C ASN A 474 -1.07 -24.83 -3.11
N GLU A 475 -0.87 -26.08 -2.68
CA GLU A 475 0.45 -26.68 -2.48
C GLU A 475 1.30 -26.64 -3.74
N GLU A 476 0.71 -26.87 -4.92
CA GLU A 476 1.42 -26.79 -6.19
C GLU A 476 1.97 -25.39 -6.48
N ALA A 477 1.15 -24.35 -6.24
CA ALA A 477 1.57 -22.98 -6.44
C ALA A 477 2.73 -22.59 -5.49
N TRP A 478 2.68 -23.06 -4.24
CA TRP A 478 3.77 -22.89 -3.29
C TRP A 478 5.03 -23.68 -3.67
N ARG A 479 4.87 -24.90 -4.17
CA ARG A 479 5.97 -25.74 -4.66
C ARG A 479 6.72 -25.03 -5.78
N LEU A 480 6.01 -24.49 -6.77
CA LEU A 480 6.61 -23.70 -7.84
C LEU A 480 7.32 -22.45 -7.29
N LEU A 481 6.70 -21.74 -6.34
CA LEU A 481 7.31 -20.56 -5.74
C LEU A 481 8.61 -20.88 -5.00
N TRP A 482 8.68 -22.01 -4.30
CA TRP A 482 9.91 -22.47 -3.63
C TRP A 482 10.97 -23.01 -4.58
N GLU A 483 10.58 -23.55 -5.74
CA GLU A 483 11.51 -23.90 -6.81
C GLU A 483 12.20 -22.63 -7.34
N GLU A 484 11.47 -21.52 -7.47
CA GLU A 484 12.03 -20.25 -7.96
C GLU A 484 12.66 -19.36 -6.88
N CYS A 485 12.23 -19.49 -5.62
CA CYS A 485 12.71 -18.70 -4.48
C CYS A 485 12.94 -19.63 -3.27
N PRO A 486 14.04 -20.41 -3.25
CA PRO A 486 14.29 -21.40 -2.20
C PRO A 486 14.34 -20.80 -0.78
N TRP A 487 14.83 -19.55 -0.66
CA TRP A 487 14.93 -18.83 0.62
C TRP A 487 13.58 -18.58 1.30
N LEU A 488 12.45 -18.62 0.57
CA LEU A 488 11.11 -18.48 1.15
C LEU A 488 10.76 -19.63 2.11
N ARG A 489 11.41 -20.79 2.00
CA ARG A 489 11.22 -21.91 2.93
C ARG A 489 11.58 -21.57 4.37
N ASN A 490 12.48 -20.61 4.55
CA ASN A 490 12.97 -20.17 5.86
C ASN A 490 12.23 -18.92 6.39
N CYS A 491 11.14 -18.51 5.73
CA CYS A 491 10.42 -17.27 6.04
C CYS A 491 9.08 -17.53 6.76
N ASP A 492 8.63 -16.59 7.61
CA ASP A 492 7.31 -16.63 8.27
C ASP A 492 6.19 -16.21 7.31
N THR A 493 5.95 -17.06 6.31
CA THR A 493 4.87 -16.90 5.33
C THR A 493 3.57 -17.53 5.85
N ALA A 494 2.44 -17.18 5.22
CA ALA A 494 1.15 -17.80 5.53
C ALA A 494 1.17 -19.34 5.38
N PHE A 495 2.04 -19.87 4.51
CA PHE A 495 2.18 -21.30 4.27
C PHE A 495 2.96 -22.02 5.37
N ALA A 496 4.01 -21.41 5.92
CA ALA A 496 4.81 -22.02 6.99
C ALA A 496 3.93 -22.43 8.20
N LYS A 497 2.80 -21.73 8.41
CA LYS A 497 1.83 -22.03 9.46
C LYS A 497 0.89 -23.20 9.15
N ARG A 498 0.76 -23.61 7.89
CA ARG A 498 -0.03 -24.78 7.47
C ARG A 498 0.77 -26.09 7.56
N GLY A 499 2.10 -26.01 7.47
CA GLY A 499 3.00 -27.16 7.34
C GLY A 499 3.71 -27.64 8.61
N GLN A 500 3.26 -27.28 9.82
CA GLN A 500 3.68 -28.00 11.04
C GLN A 500 2.85 -29.29 11.24
N ILE A 501 2.86 -30.15 10.22
CA ILE A 501 2.40 -31.55 10.27
C ILE A 501 3.61 -32.45 9.96
#